data_AF-A0A5B9WMQ5-F1
#
_entry.id   AF-A0A5B9WMQ5-F1
#
_cell.length_a   1.000
_cell.length_b   1.000
_cell.length_c   1.000
_cell.angle_alpha   90.00
_cell.angle_beta   90.00
_cell.angle_gamma   90.00
#
_symmetry.space_group_name_H-M   'P 1'
#
loop_
_entity.id
_entity.type
_entity.pdbx_description
1 polymer ?
#
loop_
_entity_poly.entity_id
_entity_poly.type
_entity_poly.pdbx_seq_one_letter_code
_entity_poly.pdbx_strand_id
1 'polypeptide(L)'
;MKRSQSFLYFLILLLIALLVYAWFFRRIPVNDEVAKAHVISMDEAAGYTHAFANAKMQLARQLQDTGYLNREFNLPVCEMFNKDAIAALLNQQGATGIRIYLGLNEKKEVCFVIVPTSGEGKDIRSRLVSDNGFSIPGISKAMAQANEFEQALERGIRCPHMCDLESPLSLP
;
A
#
# COMPACT_ATOMS: atom_id res chain seq x y z
N MET A 1 10.74 -13.35 -57.45
CA MET A 1 10.90 -12.65 -56.16
C MET A 1 9.96 -13.25 -55.12
N LYS A 2 10.35 -14.34 -54.44
CA LYS A 2 9.62 -14.85 -53.27
C LYS A 2 9.95 -13.93 -52.09
N ARG A 3 9.23 -12.81 -51.97
CA ARG A 3 9.36 -11.90 -50.83
C ARG A 3 9.07 -12.70 -49.56
N SER A 4 10.07 -12.70 -48.69
CA SER A 4 10.25 -13.54 -47.52
C SER A 4 9.04 -13.53 -46.58
N GLN A 5 8.13 -14.49 -46.72
CA GLN A 5 7.07 -14.75 -45.73
C GLN A 5 7.69 -15.04 -44.35
N SER A 6 8.86 -15.69 -44.32
CA SER A 6 9.62 -15.95 -43.10
C SER A 6 10.03 -14.68 -42.35
N PHE A 7 10.36 -13.60 -43.07
CA PHE A 7 10.68 -12.30 -42.45
C PHE A 7 9.44 -11.67 -41.79
N LEU A 8 8.26 -11.79 -42.41
CA LEU A 8 7.02 -11.27 -41.84
C LEU A 8 6.63 -12.02 -40.56
N TYR A 9 6.74 -13.36 -40.54
CA TYR A 9 6.47 -14.15 -39.34
C TYR A 9 7.45 -13.85 -38.20
N PHE A 10 8.74 -13.65 -38.53
CA PHE A 10 9.73 -13.24 -37.55
C PHE A 10 9.41 -11.86 -36.94
N LEU A 11 9.00 -10.89 -37.77
CA LEU A 11 8.58 -9.56 -37.32
C LEU A 11 7.35 -9.63 -36.39
N ILE A 12 6.36 -10.44 -36.73
CA ILE A 12 5.15 -10.64 -35.90
C ILE A 12 5.52 -11.28 -34.56
N LEU A 13 6.34 -12.32 -34.56
CA LEU A 13 6.80 -12.97 -33.32
C LEU A 13 7.62 -12.02 -32.44
N LEU A 14 8.49 -11.21 -33.04
CA LEU A 14 9.23 -10.17 -32.32
C LEU A 14 8.28 -9.15 -31.69
N LEU A 15 7.27 -8.66 -32.43
CA LEU A 15 6.27 -7.74 -31.92
C LEU A 15 5.47 -8.33 -30.76
N ILE A 16 5.03 -9.59 -30.88
CA ILE A 16 4.32 -10.29 -29.79
C ILE A 16 5.25 -10.44 -28.58
N ALA A 17 6.50 -10.84 -28.76
CA ALA A 17 7.47 -10.96 -27.67
C ALA A 17 7.72 -9.62 -26.97
N LEU A 18 7.82 -8.52 -27.74
CA LEU A 18 7.96 -7.17 -27.19
C LEU A 18 6.70 -6.70 -26.45
N LEU A 19 5.50 -7.01 -26.96
CA LEU A 19 4.23 -6.70 -26.28
C LEU A 19 4.07 -7.50 -24.99
N VAL A 20 4.45 -8.78 -24.99
CA VAL A 20 4.44 -9.64 -23.81
C VAL A 20 5.46 -9.15 -22.78
N TYR A 21 6.69 -8.86 -23.20
CA TYR A 21 7.72 -8.26 -22.33
C TYR A 21 7.24 -6.93 -21.74
N ALA A 22 6.71 -6.05 -22.58
CA ALA A 22 6.17 -4.77 -22.16
C ALA A 22 4.89 -4.90 -21.31
N TRP A 23 4.27 -6.07 -21.22
CA TRP A 23 3.14 -6.34 -20.33
C TRP A 23 3.62 -6.84 -18.96
N PHE A 24 4.61 -7.74 -18.93
CA PHE A 24 5.18 -8.27 -17.69
C PHE A 24 6.01 -7.25 -16.89
N PHE A 25 6.64 -6.27 -17.56
CA PHE A 25 7.50 -5.28 -16.91
C PHE A 25 6.85 -3.89 -16.77
N ARG A 26 5.52 -3.79 -16.80
CA ARG A 26 4.83 -2.50 -16.60
C ARG A 26 5.00 -2.02 -15.17
N ARG A 27 5.57 -0.82 -15.03
CA ARG A 27 5.40 -0.01 -13.82
C ARG A 27 4.00 0.59 -13.82
N ILE A 28 3.45 0.87 -12.64
CA ILE A 28 2.23 1.66 -12.52
C ILE A 28 2.54 3.06 -13.10
N PRO A 29 1.78 3.55 -14.09
CA PRO A 29 2.03 4.85 -14.68
C PRO A 29 1.82 5.95 -13.64
N VAL A 30 2.73 6.93 -13.61
CA VAL A 30 2.69 8.07 -12.70
C VAL A 30 2.54 9.35 -13.51
N ASN A 31 1.68 10.27 -13.06
CA ASN A 31 1.63 11.63 -13.57
C ASN A 31 2.47 12.52 -12.65
N ASP A 32 3.68 12.85 -13.09
CA ASP A 32 4.66 13.59 -12.27
C ASP A 32 4.17 14.99 -11.88
N GLU A 33 3.39 15.67 -12.73
CA GLU A 33 2.88 17.02 -12.42
C GLU A 33 1.85 16.98 -11.30
N VAL A 34 0.94 16.01 -11.32
CA VAL A 34 -0.01 15.80 -10.23
C VAL A 34 0.73 15.33 -8.96
N ALA A 35 1.69 14.42 -9.10
CA ALA A 35 2.47 13.92 -7.98
C ALA A 35 3.25 15.04 -7.26
N LYS A 36 3.89 15.95 -8.00
CA LYS A 36 4.65 17.08 -7.44
C LYS A 36 3.81 17.97 -6.52
N ALA A 37 2.50 18.11 -6.77
CA ALA A 37 1.62 18.91 -5.92
C ALA A 37 1.38 18.29 -4.53
N HIS A 38 1.73 17.01 -4.33
CA HIS A 38 1.51 16.25 -3.09
C HIS A 38 2.80 15.79 -2.41
N VAL A 39 3.96 15.95 -3.04
CA VAL A 39 5.24 15.55 -2.48
C VAL A 39 5.74 16.63 -1.51
N ILE A 40 6.05 16.21 -0.29
CA ILE A 40 6.72 17.02 0.73
C ILE A 40 8.18 16.60 0.89
N SER A 41 9.00 17.49 1.46
CA SER A 41 10.40 17.15 1.79
C SER A 41 10.47 16.16 2.97
N MET A 42 11.59 15.44 3.08
CA MET A 42 11.83 14.55 4.24
C MET A 42 11.93 15.32 5.56
N ASP A 43 12.46 16.54 5.53
CA ASP A 43 12.53 17.40 6.73
C ASP A 43 11.14 17.84 7.19
N GLU A 44 10.26 18.19 6.25
CA GLU A 44 8.85 18.51 6.55
C GLU A 44 8.09 17.30 7.10
N ALA A 45 8.29 16.12 6.49
CA ALA A 45 7.72 14.87 6.99
C ALA A 45 8.22 14.52 8.40
N ALA A 46 9.51 14.70 8.67
CA ALA A 46 10.08 14.53 10.01
C ALA A 46 9.44 15.52 11.00
N GLY A 47 9.29 16.78 10.60
CA GLY A 47 8.57 17.79 11.39
C GLY A 47 7.16 17.36 11.79
N TYR A 48 6.37 16.81 10.86
CA TYR A 48 5.03 16.30 11.15
C TYR A 48 5.03 15.11 12.11
N THR A 49 5.94 14.15 11.92
CA THR A 49 6.01 12.94 12.76
C THR A 49 6.49 13.26 14.19
N HIS A 50 7.49 14.11 14.36
CA HIS A 50 7.93 14.59 15.68
C HIS A 50 6.85 15.42 16.38
N ALA A 51 6.17 16.31 15.65
CA ALA A 51 5.07 17.10 16.21
C ALA A 51 3.93 16.21 16.74
N PHE A 52 3.56 15.17 15.99
CA PHE A 52 2.58 14.18 16.43
C PHE A 52 3.05 13.39 17.65
N ALA A 53 4.31 12.92 17.67
CA ALA A 53 4.88 12.20 18.81
C ALA A 53 4.86 13.06 20.09
N ASN A 54 5.24 14.34 19.97
CA ASN A 54 5.22 15.30 21.06
C ASN A 54 3.79 15.58 21.55
N ALA A 55 2.85 15.82 20.64
CA ALA A 55 1.44 16.03 20.99
C ALA A 55 0.85 14.81 21.71
N LYS A 56 1.17 13.59 21.26
CA LYS A 56 0.77 12.34 21.92
C LYS A 56 1.29 12.25 23.35
N MET A 57 2.57 12.59 23.57
CA MET A 57 3.15 12.63 24.93
C MET A 57 2.49 13.67 25.82
N GLN A 58 2.19 14.86 25.29
CA GLN A 58 1.50 15.90 26.05
C GLN A 58 0.08 15.47 26.43
N LEU A 59 -0.67 14.88 25.49
CA LEU A 59 -1.99 14.33 25.77
C LEU A 59 -1.93 13.27 26.87
N ALA A 60 -0.97 12.34 26.80
CA ALA A 60 -0.80 11.32 27.83
C ALA A 60 -0.60 11.90 29.24
N ARG A 61 0.09 13.04 29.37
CA ARG A 61 0.31 13.74 30.64
C ARG A 61 -0.93 14.46 31.18
N GLN A 62 -1.89 14.79 30.31
CA GLN A 62 -3.15 15.42 30.71
C GLN A 62 -4.20 14.41 31.17
N LEU A 63 -4.03 13.13 30.84
CA LEU A 63 -4.92 12.06 31.28
C LEU A 63 -4.63 11.69 32.73
N GLN A 64 -5.70 11.37 33.47
CA GLN A 64 -5.58 10.85 34.84
C GLN A 64 -4.82 9.51 34.86
N ASP A 65 -5.06 8.66 33.85
CA ASP A 65 -4.30 7.45 33.59
C ASP A 65 -3.36 7.67 32.41
N THR A 66 -2.08 7.92 32.71
CA THR A 66 -1.04 8.12 31.68
C THR A 66 -0.80 6.90 30.79
N GLY A 67 -1.19 5.70 31.23
CA GLY A 67 -1.11 4.45 30.46
C GLY A 67 -2.31 4.21 29.54
N TYR A 68 -3.37 5.03 29.62
CA TYR A 68 -4.61 4.83 28.88
C TYR A 68 -4.39 4.74 27.37
N LEU A 69 -3.60 5.64 26.79
CA LEU A 69 -3.34 5.65 25.34
C LEU A 69 -2.62 4.38 24.87
N ASN A 70 -1.70 3.85 25.67
CA ASN A 70 -0.98 2.62 25.34
C ASN A 70 -1.89 1.38 25.42
N ARG A 71 -2.86 1.38 26.34
CA ARG A 71 -3.77 0.25 26.56
C ARG A 71 -4.96 0.23 25.60
N GLU A 72 -5.57 1.40 25.35
CA GLU A 72 -6.83 1.47 24.58
C GLU A 72 -6.63 1.76 23.09
N PHE A 73 -5.53 2.43 22.73
CA PHE A 73 -5.24 2.80 21.35
C PHE A 73 -3.98 2.14 20.82
N ASN A 74 -2.96 1.92 21.67
CA ASN A 74 -1.67 1.32 21.31
C ASN A 74 -1.18 1.83 19.94
N LEU A 75 -1.05 3.15 19.81
CA LEU A 75 -0.77 3.84 18.55
C LEU A 75 0.62 3.45 18.02
N PRO A 76 0.74 2.96 16.78
CA PRO A 76 2.03 2.64 16.19
C PRO A 76 2.80 3.92 15.88
N VAL A 77 4.12 3.82 15.80
CA VAL A 77 4.95 4.90 15.23
C VAL A 77 4.76 4.95 13.72
N CYS A 78 4.80 3.78 13.10
CA CYS A 78 4.66 3.59 11.65
C CYS A 78 4.11 2.19 11.34
N GLU A 79 3.56 2.05 10.14
CA GLU A 79 3.23 0.77 9.53
C GLU A 79 3.83 0.68 8.13
N MET A 80 4.47 -0.43 7.83
CA MET A 80 5.03 -0.74 6.51
C MET A 80 4.09 -1.66 5.74
N PHE A 81 3.77 -1.28 4.50
CA PHE A 81 2.95 -2.09 3.60
C PHE A 81 3.79 -2.70 2.49
N ASN A 82 3.43 -3.91 2.09
CA ASN A 82 4.05 -4.58 0.96
C ASN A 82 3.70 -3.86 -0.36
N LYS A 83 4.69 -3.68 -1.24
CA LYS A 83 4.53 -3.01 -2.54
C LYS A 83 3.42 -3.63 -3.40
N ASP A 84 3.33 -4.96 -3.44
CA ASP A 84 2.36 -5.68 -4.27
C ASP A 84 0.94 -5.54 -3.71
N ALA A 85 0.79 -5.41 -2.38
CA ALA A 85 -0.48 -5.10 -1.77
C ALA A 85 -0.99 -3.68 -2.14
N ILE A 86 -0.09 -2.69 -2.15
CA ILE A 86 -0.41 -1.34 -2.64
C ILE A 86 -0.73 -1.36 -4.14
N ALA A 87 0.02 -2.12 -4.94
CA ALA A 87 -0.25 -2.27 -6.36
C ALA A 87 -1.62 -2.92 -6.62
N ALA A 88 -2.04 -3.90 -5.82
CA ALA A 88 -3.35 -4.54 -5.94
C ALA A 88 -4.52 -3.54 -5.73
N LEU A 89 -4.34 -2.55 -4.85
CA LEU A 89 -5.29 -1.44 -4.68
C LEU A 89 -5.28 -0.52 -5.91
N LEU A 90 -4.11 -0.06 -6.33
CA LEU A 90 -3.96 0.91 -7.42
C LEU A 90 -4.35 0.35 -8.80
N ASN A 91 -4.28 -0.98 -8.97
CA ASN A 91 -4.67 -1.65 -10.21
C ASN A 91 -6.18 -1.99 -10.28
N GLN A 92 -6.98 -1.63 -9.26
CA GLN A 92 -8.44 -1.79 -9.36
C GLN A 92 -9.02 -0.94 -10.48
N GLN A 93 -10.03 -1.47 -11.17
CA GLN A 93 -10.67 -0.76 -12.27
C GLN A 93 -11.29 0.54 -11.76
N GLY A 94 -10.91 1.67 -12.38
CA GLY A 94 -11.39 2.99 -12.01
C GLY A 94 -10.70 3.59 -10.77
N ALA A 95 -9.70 2.92 -10.19
CA ALA A 95 -8.90 3.48 -9.11
C ALA A 95 -8.07 4.68 -9.61
N THR A 96 -8.10 5.74 -8.82
CA THR A 96 -7.31 6.97 -9.04
C THR A 96 -6.49 7.35 -7.81
N GLY A 97 -6.67 6.62 -6.71
CA GLY A 97 -5.97 6.84 -5.45
C GLY A 97 -6.31 5.76 -4.43
N ILE A 98 -5.89 6.03 -3.19
CA ILE A 98 -6.19 5.21 -2.02
C ILE A 98 -6.72 6.11 -0.90
N ARG A 99 -7.50 5.52 -0.01
CA ARG A 99 -7.90 6.12 1.26
C ARG A 99 -7.41 5.26 2.40
N ILE A 100 -6.93 5.92 3.45
CA ILE A 100 -6.45 5.27 4.67
C ILE A 100 -7.40 5.67 5.80
N TYR A 101 -8.01 4.68 6.42
CA TYR A 101 -8.80 4.81 7.64
C TYR A 101 -8.00 4.35 8.85
N LEU A 102 -8.30 4.92 10.02
CA LEU A 102 -7.85 4.38 11.31
C LEU A 102 -8.84 3.32 11.78
N GLY A 103 -8.37 2.10 11.95
CA GLY A 103 -9.09 0.99 12.59
C GLY A 103 -8.61 0.78 14.02
N LEU A 104 -9.36 0.02 14.81
CA LEU A 104 -8.93 -0.53 16.10
C LEU A 104 -9.17 -2.03 16.07
N ASN A 105 -8.10 -2.82 16.07
CA ASN A 105 -8.22 -4.27 15.98
C ASN A 105 -8.57 -4.91 17.34
N GLU A 106 -8.80 -6.23 17.34
CA GLU A 106 -9.15 -6.99 18.55
C GLU A 106 -8.09 -6.94 19.66
N LYS A 107 -6.84 -6.61 19.31
CA LYS A 107 -5.71 -6.45 20.24
C LYS A 107 -5.60 -5.02 20.80
N LYS A 108 -6.59 -4.16 20.57
CA LYS A 108 -6.57 -2.73 20.94
C LYS A 108 -5.44 -1.95 20.28
N GLU A 109 -5.07 -2.37 19.09
CA GLU A 109 -4.07 -1.70 18.28
C GLU A 109 -4.75 -0.86 17.22
N VAL A 110 -4.45 0.44 17.22
CA VAL A 110 -4.80 1.29 16.08
C VAL A 110 -4.00 0.82 14.87
N CYS A 111 -4.70 0.55 13.78
CA CYS A 111 -4.12 0.10 12.52
C CYS A 111 -4.62 0.93 11.34
N PHE A 112 -3.91 0.87 10.21
CA PHE A 112 -4.36 1.47 8.97
C PHE A 112 -5.16 0.49 8.12
N VAL A 113 -6.37 0.89 7.75
CA VAL A 113 -7.24 0.16 6.82
C VAL A 113 -7.26 0.93 5.50
N ILE A 114 -6.74 0.31 4.44
CA ILE A 114 -6.51 0.96 3.15
C ILE A 114 -7.48 0.41 2.10
N VAL A 115 -8.12 1.30 1.36
CA VAL A 115 -9.06 0.97 0.28
C VAL A 115 -8.75 1.78 -0.99
N PRO A 116 -9.07 1.27 -2.20
CA PRO A 116 -8.92 2.04 -3.42
C PRO A 116 -10.06 3.06 -3.58
N THR A 117 -9.78 4.19 -4.22
CA THR A 117 -10.78 5.24 -4.46
C THR A 117 -10.94 5.59 -5.94
N SER A 118 -12.18 5.85 -6.36
CA SER A 118 -12.49 6.37 -7.69
C SER A 118 -12.15 7.86 -7.83
N GLY A 119 -12.17 8.37 -9.07
CA GLY A 119 -11.93 9.79 -9.36
C GLY A 119 -12.98 10.75 -8.77
N GLU A 120 -14.13 10.22 -8.33
CA GLU A 120 -15.16 10.97 -7.60
C GLU A 120 -14.89 10.98 -6.08
N GLY A 121 -13.82 10.35 -5.61
CA GLY A 121 -13.50 10.20 -4.20
C GLY A 121 -14.38 9.18 -3.48
N LYS A 122 -14.98 8.20 -4.19
CA LYS A 122 -15.73 7.09 -3.58
C LYS A 122 -14.83 5.89 -3.38
N ASP A 123 -15.05 5.15 -2.29
CA ASP A 123 -14.35 3.88 -2.06
C ASP A 123 -14.83 2.84 -3.07
N ILE A 124 -13.87 2.13 -3.66
CA ILE A 124 -14.15 1.04 -4.59
C ILE A 124 -14.28 -0.25 -3.80
N ARG A 125 -15.51 -0.76 -3.75
CA ARG A 125 -15.88 -1.99 -3.05
C ARG A 125 -15.75 -3.17 -4.00
N SER A 126 -14.62 -3.86 -3.95
CA SER A 126 -14.30 -4.96 -4.87
C SER A 126 -13.30 -5.92 -4.27
N ARG A 127 -13.10 -7.05 -4.93
CA ARG A 127 -12.09 -8.04 -4.56
C ARG A 127 -10.70 -7.58 -5.00
N LEU A 128 -9.76 -7.51 -4.07
CA LEU A 128 -8.41 -7.00 -4.31
C LEU A 128 -7.46 -8.04 -4.89
N VAL A 129 -7.58 -9.30 -4.46
CA VAL A 129 -6.73 -10.41 -4.94
C VAL A 129 -7.61 -11.57 -5.40
N SER A 130 -7.39 -12.04 -6.63
CA SER A 130 -8.05 -13.24 -7.16
C SER A 130 -7.35 -14.52 -6.66
N ASP A 131 -8.10 -15.58 -6.38
CA ASP A 131 -7.55 -16.87 -5.92
C ASP A 131 -6.72 -17.61 -6.98
N ASN A 132 -6.60 -17.05 -8.19
CA ASN A 132 -5.95 -17.67 -9.34
C ASN A 132 -4.42 -17.44 -9.36
N GLY A 133 -3.80 -17.29 -8.18
CA GLY A 133 -2.35 -17.14 -8.03
C GLY A 133 -1.61 -18.46 -8.12
N PHE A 134 -0.59 -18.52 -8.97
CA PHE A 134 0.42 -19.58 -9.02
C PHE A 134 0.94 -19.85 -7.60
N SER A 135 1.11 -21.12 -7.22
CA SER A 135 1.59 -21.48 -5.87
C SER A 135 3.02 -21.00 -5.67
N ILE A 136 3.20 -19.87 -4.98
CA ILE A 136 4.52 -19.38 -4.57
C ILE A 136 4.95 -20.18 -3.32
N PRO A 137 6.05 -20.94 -3.35
CA PRO A 137 6.53 -21.67 -2.18
C PRO A 137 6.78 -20.72 -1.01
N GLY A 138 6.18 -21.00 0.15
CA GLY A 138 6.33 -20.20 1.38
C GLY A 138 5.18 -19.22 1.68
N ILE A 139 4.22 -19.03 0.78
CA ILE A 139 3.00 -18.24 1.04
C ILE A 139 1.82 -19.20 1.22
N SER A 140 1.34 -19.35 2.46
CA SER A 140 0.14 -20.14 2.73
C SER A 140 -1.07 -19.53 2.01
N LYS A 141 -1.77 -20.34 1.19
CA LYS A 141 -3.06 -20.00 0.54
C LYS A 141 -4.17 -19.56 1.51
N ALA A 142 -3.93 -19.67 2.82
CA ALA A 142 -4.92 -19.51 3.89
C ALA A 142 -5.22 -18.06 4.32
N MET A 143 -4.56 -17.03 3.76
CA MET A 143 -4.82 -15.63 4.12
C MET A 143 -5.71 -14.86 3.14
N ALA A 144 -6.01 -15.41 1.96
CA ALA A 144 -7.09 -14.89 1.13
C ALA A 144 -8.41 -15.32 1.78
N GLN A 145 -9.11 -14.42 2.48
CA GLN A 145 -10.46 -14.68 2.95
C GLN A 145 -11.33 -15.04 1.73
N ALA A 146 -11.62 -16.33 1.60
CA ALA A 146 -12.21 -16.93 0.39
C ALA A 146 -13.67 -16.54 0.14
N ASN A 147 -14.30 -15.75 1.04
CA ASN A 147 -15.74 -15.51 1.02
C ASN A 147 -16.17 -14.03 1.05
N GLU A 148 -15.27 -13.07 0.87
CA GLU A 148 -15.65 -11.66 0.85
C GLU A 148 -15.50 -11.10 -0.58
N PHE A 149 -16.64 -10.73 -1.17
CA PHE A 149 -16.73 -10.09 -2.49
C PHE A 149 -16.05 -8.70 -2.51
N GLU A 150 -15.84 -8.12 -1.34
CA GLU A 150 -15.23 -6.83 -1.13
C GLU A 150 -14.10 -6.98 -0.12
N GLN A 151 -12.94 -6.43 -0.43
CA GLN A 151 -11.75 -6.60 0.39
C GLN A 151 -11.12 -5.23 0.66
N ALA A 152 -10.49 -5.11 1.83
CA ALA A 152 -9.64 -3.99 2.21
C ALA A 152 -8.25 -4.52 2.55
N LEU A 153 -7.24 -3.65 2.44
CA LEU A 153 -5.89 -3.96 2.89
C LEU A 153 -5.73 -3.50 4.34
N GLU A 154 -5.38 -4.44 5.21
CA GLU A 154 -5.00 -4.25 6.60
C GLU A 154 -3.79 -5.18 6.85
N ARG A 155 -3.11 -5.09 8.00
CA ARG A 155 -1.86 -5.82 8.34
C ARG A 155 -0.58 -5.22 7.80
N GLY A 156 -0.42 -3.92 7.98
CA GLY A 156 0.90 -3.30 7.92
C GLY A 156 1.83 -3.91 8.98
N ILE A 157 3.12 -4.00 8.67
CA ILE A 157 4.13 -4.42 9.66
C ILE A 157 4.41 -3.22 10.56
N ARG A 158 4.13 -3.38 11.86
CA ARG A 158 4.20 -2.29 12.84
C ARG A 158 5.61 -2.07 13.39
N CYS A 159 5.95 -0.81 13.57
CA CYS A 159 7.04 -0.33 14.41
C CYS A 159 6.65 -0.51 15.91
N PRO A 160 7.43 -1.18 16.78
CA PRO A 160 8.88 -1.42 16.75
C PRO A 160 9.36 -2.80 16.27
N HIS A 161 8.48 -3.71 15.85
CA HIS A 161 8.89 -5.08 15.49
C HIS A 161 9.83 -5.13 14.26
N MET A 162 9.58 -4.27 13.28
CA MET A 162 10.57 -3.90 12.25
C MET A 162 10.53 -2.38 12.08
N CYS A 163 11.60 -1.71 12.51
CA CYS A 163 11.80 -0.28 12.35
C CYS A 163 13.08 -0.02 11.59
N ASP A 164 13.04 0.97 10.72
CA ASP A 164 14.24 1.69 10.35
C ASP A 164 14.59 2.64 11.51
N LEU A 165 15.60 2.28 12.29
CA LEU A 165 16.08 3.07 13.43
C LEU A 165 16.93 4.28 13.00
N GLU A 166 17.32 4.34 11.72
CA GLU A 166 18.11 5.45 11.17
C GLU A 166 17.21 6.48 10.46
N SER A 167 15.92 6.18 10.29
CA SER A 167 14.98 7.08 9.63
C SER A 167 14.71 8.33 10.47
N PRO A 168 14.78 9.54 9.88
CA PRO A 168 14.41 10.78 10.57
C PRO A 168 12.92 10.82 10.94
N LEU A 169 12.09 9.92 10.41
CA LEU A 169 10.64 9.86 10.68
C LEU A 169 10.29 9.00 11.92
N SER A 170 11.20 8.12 12.34
CA SER A 170 10.98 7.19 13.46
C SER A 170 11.70 7.61 14.73
N LEU A 171 12.69 8.49 14.61
CA LEU A 171 13.40 9.08 15.73
C LEU A 171 12.50 10.07 16.49
N PRO A 172 12.55 10.13 17.83
CA PRO A 172 11.77 11.08 18.61
C PRO A 172 12.28 12.53 18.49
#